data_AF-A0A946AW84-F1
#
_entry.id   AF-A0A946AW84-F1
#
_cell.length_a   1.000
_cell.length_b   1.000
_cell.length_c   1.000
_cell.angle_alpha   90.00
_cell.angle_beta   90.00
_cell.angle_gamma   90.00
#
_symmetry.space_group_name_H-M   'P 1'
#
loop_
_entity.id
_entity.type
_entity.pdbx_description
1 polymer ?
#
loop_
_entity_poly.entity_id
_entity_poly.type
_entity_poly.pdbx_seq_one_letter_code
_entity_poly.pdbx_strand_id
1 'polypeptide(L)' 'LLLERQKKLILEKDSDVTGFNIGINDGDTAGQTVMHCHIHLIPRRKGDMDNPAGGVRGVIPAKQKYK' A
#
# COMPACT_ATOMS: atom_id res chain seq x y z
N LEU A 1 -2.08 -14.33 -9.22
CA LEU A 1 -1.68 -14.05 -10.62
C LEU A 1 -1.49 -12.56 -10.89
N LEU A 2 -2.50 -11.69 -10.70
CA LEU A 2 -2.35 -10.24 -10.94
C LEU A 2 -1.37 -9.55 -9.98
N LEU A 3 -1.54 -9.73 -8.66
CA LEU A 3 -0.68 -9.09 -7.66
C LEU A 3 0.80 -9.47 -7.82
N GLU A 4 1.10 -10.75 -8.02
CA GLU A 4 2.49 -11.19 -8.26
C GLU A 4 3.08 -10.60 -9.53
N ARG A 5 2.29 -10.47 -10.60
CA ARG A 5 2.74 -9.78 -11.82
C ARG A 5 3.05 -8.31 -11.56
N GLN A 6 2.20 -7.60 -10.81
CA GLN A 6 2.46 -6.20 -10.48
C GLN A 6 3.66 -6.02 -9.55
N LYS A 7 3.83 -6.89 -8.55
CA LYS A 7 5.01 -6.91 -7.68
C LYS A 7 6.28 -7.11 -8.50
N LYS A 8 6.30 -8.07 -9.44
CA LYS A 8 7.44 -8.31 -10.31
C LYS A 8 7.80 -7.08 -11.13
N LEU A 9 6.83 -6.42 -11.76
CA LEU A 9 7.05 -5.20 -12.54
C LEU A 9 7.60 -4.04 -11.70
N ILE A 10 7.22 -3.95 -10.43
CA ILE A 10 7.76 -2.94 -9.51
C ILE A 10 9.20 -3.29 -9.14
N LEU A 11 9.48 -4.54 -8.77
CA LEU A 11 10.82 -5.00 -8.39
C LEU A 11 11.83 -4.90 -9.55
N GLU A 12 11.38 -5.09 -10.79
CA GLU A 12 12.21 -4.88 -12.00
C GLU A 12 12.60 -3.41 -12.20
N LYS A 13 11.78 -2.47 -11.71
CA LYS A 13 12.00 -1.03 -11.86
C LYS A 13 12.69 -0.38 -10.67
N ASP A 14 12.61 -1.02 -9.51
CA ASP A 14 13.01 -0.46 -8.22
C ASP A 14 13.54 -1.57 -7.32
N SER A 15 14.86 -1.79 -7.39
CA SER A 15 15.56 -2.84 -6.65
C SER A 15 15.63 -2.60 -5.15
N ASP A 16 15.38 -1.37 -4.69
CA ASP A 16 15.43 -1.01 -3.27
C ASP A 16 14.16 -1.42 -2.53
N VAL A 17 13.12 -1.82 -3.25
CA VAL A 17 11.88 -2.35 -2.67
C VAL A 17 12.14 -3.74 -2.09
N THR A 18 11.96 -3.85 -0.78
CA THR A 18 12.19 -5.09 -0.02
C THR A 18 10.90 -5.68 0.53
N GLY A 19 9.77 -5.00 0.38
CA GLY A 19 8.48 -5.46 0.89
C GLY A 19 7.30 -4.70 0.29
N PHE A 20 6.09 -5.12 0.62
CA PHE A 20 4.86 -4.49 0.17
C PHE A 20 3.83 -4.45 1.28
N ASN A 21 3.12 -3.33 1.43
CA ASN A 21 1.83 -3.33 2.11
C ASN A 21 0.73 -3.53 1.07
N ILE A 22 -0.23 -4.39 1.39
CA ILE A 22 -1.38 -4.69 0.54
C ILE A 22 -2.64 -4.39 1.37
N GLY A 23 -3.57 -3.62 0.81
CA GLY A 23 -4.80 -3.24 1.52
C GLY A 23 -5.98 -3.09 0.58
N ILE A 24 -7.17 -3.34 1.12
CA ILE A 24 -8.47 -3.16 0.47
C ILE A 24 -9.45 -2.62 1.51
N ASN A 25 -10.31 -1.69 1.09
CA ASN A 25 -11.45 -1.24 1.87
C ASN A 25 -12.71 -1.63 1.10
N ASP A 26 -13.70 -2.19 1.80
CA ASP A 26 -14.98 -2.59 1.23
C ASP A 26 -16.11 -1.90 2.00
N GLY A 27 -16.78 -0.97 1.32
CA GLY A 27 -17.83 -0.13 1.89
C GLY A 27 -17.33 1.17 2.53
N ASP A 28 -18.25 2.13 2.63
CA ASP A 28 -18.00 3.46 3.18
C ASP A 28 -17.49 3.41 4.64
N THR A 29 -18.08 2.56 5.49
CA THR A 29 -17.65 2.37 6.89
C THR A 29 -16.22 1.87 7.00
N ALA A 30 -15.72 1.08 6.04
CA ALA A 30 -14.33 0.66 5.99
C ALA A 30 -13.38 1.78 5.47
N GLY A 31 -13.94 2.92 5.05
CA GLY A 31 -13.22 4.05 4.49
C GLY A 31 -12.92 3.90 3.00
N GLN A 32 -13.76 3.19 2.23
CA GLN A 32 -13.68 3.16 0.78
C GLN A 32 -14.20 4.49 0.21
N THR A 33 -13.33 5.27 -0.43
CA THR A 33 -13.71 6.56 -1.04
C THR A 33 -14.02 6.45 -2.53
N VAL A 34 -13.49 5.42 -3.20
CA VAL A 34 -13.79 5.10 -4.61
C VAL A 34 -14.57 3.80 -4.64
N MET A 35 -15.85 3.88 -5.02
CA MET A 35 -16.80 2.76 -5.03
C MET A 35 -16.62 1.82 -6.23
N HIS A 36 -15.37 1.40 -6.43
CA HIS A 36 -14.94 0.35 -7.34
C HIS A 36 -14.02 -0.59 -6.57
N CYS A 37 -14.10 -1.89 -6.81
CA CYS A 37 -13.18 -2.83 -6.18
C CYS A 37 -11.75 -2.53 -6.63
N HIS A 38 -10.88 -2.17 -5.69
CA HIS A 38 -9.47 -1.89 -5.96
C HIS A 38 -8.61 -2.37 -4.79
N ILE A 39 -7.35 -2.69 -5.11
CA ILE A 39 -6.35 -3.09 -4.13
C ILE A 39 -5.24 -2.06 -4.15
N HIS A 40 -4.85 -1.57 -2.99
CA HIS A 40 -3.61 -0.81 -2.84
C HIS A 40 -2.45 -1.79 -2.77
N LEU A 41 -1.51 -1.66 -3.72
CA LEU A 41 -0.20 -2.32 -3.66
C LEU A 41 0.86 -1.25 -3.44
N ILE A 42 1.42 -1.20 -2.24
CA ILE A 42 2.31 -0.13 -1.79
C ILE A 42 3.71 -0.71 -1.61
N PRO A 43 4.69 -0.37 -2.46
CA PRO A 43 6.07 -0.80 -2.29
C PRO A 43 6.71 -0.17 -1.05
N ARG A 44 7.50 -0.95 -0.32
CA ARG A 44 8.20 -0.57 0.91
C ARG A 44 9.70 -0.82 0.78
N ARG A 45 10.49 0.10 1.34
CA ARG A 45 11.95 0.00 1.41
C ARG A 45 12.39 -0.10 2.86
N LYS A 46 13.55 -0.70 3.10
CA LYS A 46 14.12 -0.75 4.45
C LYS A 46 14.43 0.68 4.92
N GLY A 47 13.87 1.06 6.07
CA GLY A 47 14.10 2.39 6.66
C GLY A 47 13.25 3.53 6.08
N ASP A 48 12.27 3.24 5.21
CA ASP A 48 11.33 4.27 4.70
C ASP A 48 10.30 4.74 5.76
N MET A 49 10.31 4.12 6.94
CA MET A 49 9.40 4.38 8.04
C MET A 49 10.01 3.96 9.37
N ASP A 50 9.98 4.86 10.34
CA ASP A 50 10.52 4.62 11.68
C ASP A 50 9.78 3.50 12.43
N ASN A 51 8.45 3.42 12.26
CA ASN A 51 7.61 2.41 12.88
C ASN A 51 6.72 1.68 11.85
N PRO A 52 7.20 0.60 11.22
CA PRO A 52 6.49 -0.09 10.15
C PRO A 52 5.25 -0.88 10.62
N ALA A 53 5.06 -1.07 11.94
CA ALA A 53 3.94 -1.84 12.49
C ALA A 53 2.58 -1.10 12.42
N GLY A 54 2.55 0.17 11.99
CA GLY A 54 1.33 0.99 11.89
C GLY A 54 0.36 0.61 10.76
N GLY A 55 0.66 -0.43 9.97
CA GLY A 55 -0.21 -0.93 8.91
C GLY A 55 -0.32 -0.01 7.69
N VAL A 56 -1.26 -0.32 6.77
CA VAL A 56 -1.42 0.35 5.47
C VAL A 56 -1.69 1.85 5.61
N ARG A 57 -2.51 2.27 6.57
CA ARG A 57 -2.80 3.70 6.83
C ARG A 57 -1.60 4.46 7.40
N GLY A 58 -0.64 3.74 8.00
CA GLY A 58 0.54 4.32 8.60
C GLY A 58 1.63 4.69 7.60
N VAL A 59 1.61 4.15 6.36
CA VAL A 59 2.69 4.29 5.37
C VAL A 59 3.03 5.74 5.03
N ILE A 60 2.05 6.64 5.00
CA ILE A 60 2.28 8.08 4.83
C ILE A 60 1.51 8.79 5.94
N PRO A 61 2.11 8.99 7.12
CA PRO A 61 1.39 9.47 8.31
C PRO A 61 0.67 10.80 8.07
N ALA A 62 1.27 11.71 7.29
CA ALA A 62 0.69 13.00 6.94
C ALA A 62 -0.54 12.90 6.02
N LYS A 63 -0.73 11.79 5.29
CA LYS A 63 -1.83 11.57 4.34
C LYS A 63 -2.86 10.55 4.81
N GLN A 64 -2.81 10.13 6.07
CA GLN A 64 -3.72 9.11 6.61
C GLN A 64 -5.18 9.58 6.74
N LYS A 65 -5.41 10.90 6.78
CA LYS A 65 -6.74 11.52 6.88
C LYS A 65 -7.08 12.15 5.54
N TYR A 66 -8.09 11.63 4.87
CA TYR A 66 -8.66 12.25 3.68
C TYR A 66 -9.59 13.39 4.14
N LYS A 67 -9.35 14.60 3.65
CA LYS A 67 -10.23 15.77 3.76
C LYS A 67 -10.45 16.32 2.36
#